data_AF-A0A431JNH2-F1
#
_entry.id   AF-A0A431JNH2-F1
#
_cell.length_a   1.000
_cell.length_b   1.000
_cell.length_c   1.000
_cell.angle_alpha   90.00
_cell.angle_beta   90.00
_cell.angle_gamma   90.00
#
_symmetry.space_group_name_H-M   'P 1'
#
loop_
_entity.id
_entity.type
_entity.pdbx_description
1 polymer ?
#
loop_
_entity_poly.entity_id
_entity_poly.type
_entity_poly.pdbx_seq_one_letter_code
_entity_poly.pdbx_strand_id
1 'polypeptide(L)'
;MSDTTYDPTIKQKAEAKTSRIPIKIVPAEVLKKPEWIRVKAGSPSTRFYEIKQILREHKLHTVCEEASCPNIGECFGKGTATFMIMGDKCTRRCPFCDVGHGRPDPLDVNEPLNLAKTIAALKLKYVVITSVDRDDLKDGGAGHFAECITKVRELSPTTQIEVLVPDFRGRADRALNILKAAPPDVMNH
;
A
#
# COMPACT_ATOMS: atom_id res chain seq x y z
N MET A 1 1.84 5.10 -35.49
CA MET A 1 1.96 5.05 -34.02
C MET A 1 0.55 4.76 -33.52
N SER A 2 0.30 3.59 -32.92
CA SER A 2 -1.06 3.20 -32.54
C SER A 2 -1.57 4.17 -31.48
N ASP A 3 -2.53 4.99 -31.90
CA ASP A 3 -3.30 5.89 -31.05
C ASP A 3 -4.20 5.01 -30.17
N THR A 4 -3.62 4.48 -29.10
CA THR A 4 -4.37 3.77 -28.07
C THR A 4 -5.03 4.84 -27.22
N THR A 5 -6.33 5.02 -27.43
CA THR A 5 -7.17 5.95 -26.68
C THR A 5 -6.88 5.80 -25.18
N TYR A 6 -6.50 6.89 -24.53
CA TYR A 6 -6.21 6.86 -23.10
C TYR A 6 -7.46 6.47 -22.31
N ASP A 7 -7.40 5.32 -21.65
CA ASP A 7 -8.37 4.95 -20.64
C ASP A 7 -7.79 5.15 -19.23
N PRO A 8 -8.25 6.14 -18.46
CA PRO A 8 -7.80 6.37 -17.09
C PRO A 8 -8.25 5.29 -16.11
N THR A 9 -9.19 4.40 -16.46
CA THR A 9 -9.62 3.31 -15.58
C THR A 9 -8.63 2.15 -15.54
N ILE A 10 -7.82 2.01 -16.59
CA ILE A 10 -6.81 0.96 -16.71
C ILE A 10 -5.63 1.27 -15.78
N LYS A 11 -5.24 0.29 -14.98
CA LYS A 11 -4.04 0.33 -14.13
C LYS A 11 -2.78 0.31 -14.99
N GLN A 12 -2.07 1.44 -15.04
CA GLN A 12 -0.83 1.62 -15.79
C GLN A 12 0.37 1.27 -14.90
N LYS A 13 1.29 0.43 -15.38
CA LYS A 13 2.57 0.11 -14.69
C LYS A 13 3.76 0.45 -15.60
N ALA A 14 4.96 0.51 -15.00
CA ALA A 14 6.24 0.70 -15.70
C ALA A 14 6.19 1.85 -16.74
N GLU A 15 6.57 1.58 -17.99
CA GLU A 15 6.61 2.58 -19.06
C GLU A 15 5.26 3.27 -19.30
N ALA A 16 4.15 2.52 -19.23
CA ALA A 16 2.82 3.11 -19.41
C ALA A 16 2.51 4.16 -18.33
N LYS A 17 2.92 3.91 -17.09
CA LYS A 17 2.77 4.84 -15.95
C LYS A 17 3.59 6.12 -16.14
N THR A 18 4.81 6.00 -16.65
CA THR A 18 5.76 7.12 -16.72
C THR A 18 5.74 7.86 -18.06
N SER A 19 5.13 7.28 -19.10
CA SER A 19 5.06 7.81 -20.48
C SER A 19 4.64 9.28 -20.56
N ARG A 20 3.72 9.71 -19.69
CA ARG A 20 3.15 11.07 -19.65
C ARG A 20 3.82 12.02 -18.66
N ILE A 21 4.87 11.60 -17.96
CA ILE A 21 5.63 12.51 -17.10
C ILE A 21 6.34 13.54 -18.00
N PRO A 22 6.31 14.84 -17.64
CA PRO A 22 6.98 15.89 -18.42
C PRO A 22 8.49 15.68 -18.49
N ILE A 23 9.09 15.29 -17.37
CA ILE A 23 10.51 14.92 -17.27
C ILE A 23 10.66 13.48 -17.78
N LYS A 24 11.34 13.30 -18.90
CA LYS A 24 11.55 11.98 -19.50
C LYS A 24 12.63 11.23 -18.75
N ILE A 25 12.32 9.99 -18.39
CA ILE A 25 13.26 9.05 -17.81
C ILE A 25 14.13 8.56 -18.96
N VAL A 26 15.40 8.97 -18.96
CA VAL A 26 16.37 8.48 -19.94
C VAL A 26 16.72 7.03 -19.55
N PRO A 27 16.53 6.04 -20.43
CA PRO A 27 16.93 4.68 -20.15
C PRO A 27 18.43 4.63 -19.87
N ALA A 28 18.81 4.16 -18.68
CA ALA A 28 20.19 3.86 -18.34
C ALA A 28 20.41 2.35 -18.43
N GLU A 29 21.67 1.94 -18.58
CA GLU A 29 22.04 0.53 -18.52
C GLU A 29 21.62 -0.07 -17.17
N VAL A 30 20.95 -1.22 -17.21
CA VAL A 30 20.55 -1.92 -15.99
C VAL A 30 21.79 -2.55 -15.36
N LEU A 31 22.24 -1.95 -14.26
CA LEU A 31 23.38 -2.45 -13.51
C LEU A 31 23.05 -3.78 -12.80
N LYS A 32 24.00 -4.70 -12.80
CA LYS A 32 23.91 -5.94 -12.01
C LYS A 32 23.86 -5.59 -10.52
N LYS A 33 22.88 -6.17 -9.81
CA LYS A 33 22.80 -6.03 -8.34
C LYS A 33 24.08 -6.57 -7.68
N PRO A 34 24.74 -5.79 -6.79
CA PRO A 34 25.90 -6.23 -6.04
C PRO A 34 25.66 -7.55 -5.29
N GLU A 35 26.73 -8.27 -4.98
CA GLU A 35 26.64 -9.60 -4.37
C GLU A 35 26.00 -9.61 -2.97
N TRP A 36 26.09 -8.51 -2.23
CA TRP A 36 25.43 -8.38 -0.93
C TRP A 36 23.92 -8.15 -1.02
N ILE A 37 23.38 -7.79 -2.19
CA ILE A 37 21.93 -7.66 -2.43
C ILE A 37 21.41 -8.99 -2.96
N ARG A 38 21.19 -9.93 -2.05
CA ARG A 38 20.64 -11.25 -2.32
C ARG A 38 19.58 -11.59 -1.30
N VAL A 39 18.58 -12.33 -1.75
CA VAL A 39 17.46 -12.77 -0.94
C VAL A 39 17.45 -14.29 -0.97
N LYS A 40 17.20 -14.93 0.16
CA LYS A 40 16.96 -16.37 0.17
C LYS A 40 15.61 -16.62 -0.51
N ALA A 41 15.59 -17.50 -1.52
CA ALA A 41 14.34 -17.91 -2.13
C ALA A 41 13.41 -18.48 -1.05
N GLY A 42 12.16 -18.01 -1.03
CA GLY A 42 11.17 -18.48 -0.06
C GLY A 42 10.96 -20.00 -0.22
N SER A 43 11.01 -20.75 0.88
CA SER A 43 10.64 -22.17 0.86
C SER A 43 9.13 -22.29 0.57
N PRO A 44 8.69 -23.26 -0.26
CA PRO A 44 7.28 -23.56 -0.49
C PRO A 44 6.48 -23.84 0.79
N SER A 45 7.16 -24.22 1.87
CA SER A 45 6.59 -24.49 3.19
C SER A 45 6.39 -23.25 4.09
N THR A 46 6.62 -22.04 3.58
CA THR A 46 6.47 -20.82 4.38
C THR A 46 5.01 -20.38 4.49
N ARG A 47 4.67 -19.77 5.64
CA ARG A 47 3.40 -19.12 5.99
C ARG A 47 2.90 -18.07 4.96
N PHE A 48 3.69 -17.80 3.93
CA PHE A 48 3.41 -16.90 2.83
C PHE A 48 2.16 -17.29 2.02
N TYR A 49 1.99 -18.57 1.64
CA TYR A 49 0.85 -18.98 0.80
C TYR A 49 -0.48 -18.88 1.55
N GLU A 50 -0.50 -19.25 2.82
CA GLU A 50 -1.65 -19.08 3.71
C GLU A 50 -2.07 -17.60 3.79
N ILE A 51 -1.09 -16.71 4.03
CA ILE A 51 -1.36 -15.28 4.12
C ILE A 51 -1.85 -14.72 2.80
N LYS A 52 -1.27 -15.16 1.67
CA LYS A 52 -1.73 -14.76 0.35
C LYS A 52 -3.19 -15.14 0.08
N GLN A 53 -3.62 -16.30 0.56
CA GLN A 53 -5.01 -16.72 0.46
C GLN A 53 -5.91 -15.82 1.31
N ILE A 54 -5.54 -15.56 2.57
CA ILE A 54 -6.28 -14.68 3.48
C ILE A 54 -6.43 -13.27 2.89
N LEU A 55 -5.36 -12.71 2.32
CA LEU A 55 -5.39 -11.38 1.69
C LEU A 55 -6.40 -11.32 0.55
N ARG A 56 -6.47 -12.37 -0.29
CA ARG A 56 -7.43 -12.46 -1.41
C ARG A 56 -8.86 -12.62 -0.93
N GLU A 57 -9.08 -13.45 0.08
CA GLU A 57 -10.41 -13.67 0.69
C GLU A 57 -10.98 -12.37 1.25
N HIS A 58 -10.13 -11.52 1.84
CA HIS A 58 -10.52 -10.23 2.40
C HIS A 58 -10.44 -9.06 1.41
N LYS A 59 -10.11 -9.31 0.14
CA LYS A 59 -9.96 -8.29 -0.92
C LYS A 59 -8.98 -7.16 -0.54
N LEU A 60 -7.91 -7.50 0.18
CA LEU A 60 -6.91 -6.53 0.63
C LEU A 60 -5.72 -6.49 -0.32
N HIS A 61 -5.15 -5.31 -0.50
CA HIS A 61 -3.87 -5.14 -1.17
C HIS A 61 -2.73 -5.04 -0.15
N THR A 62 -1.54 -5.49 -0.54
CA THR A 62 -0.32 -5.29 0.26
C THR A 62 0.76 -4.64 -0.59
N VAL A 63 1.51 -3.73 0.01
CA VAL A 63 2.73 -3.19 -0.64
C VAL A 63 3.70 -4.32 -0.92
N CYS A 64 3.74 -5.33 -0.04
CA CYS A 64 4.60 -6.48 -0.21
C CYS A 64 4.38 -7.17 -1.57
N GLU A 65 3.13 -7.32 -2.02
CA GLU A 65 2.80 -7.88 -3.34
C GLU A 65 2.89 -6.84 -4.46
N GLU A 66 2.37 -5.63 -4.26
CA GLU A 66 2.30 -4.62 -5.33
C GLU A 66 3.65 -3.98 -5.67
N ALA A 67 4.58 -3.94 -4.72
CA ALA A 67 5.94 -3.41 -4.89
C ALA A 67 7.00 -4.52 -5.01
N SER A 68 6.59 -5.77 -5.27
CA SER A 68 7.50 -6.91 -5.50
C SER A 68 8.55 -7.08 -4.39
N CYS A 69 8.13 -7.00 -3.13
CA CYS A 69 9.05 -6.92 -2.00
C CYS A 69 9.85 -8.23 -1.84
N PRO A 70 11.20 -8.17 -1.85
CA PRO A 70 12.03 -9.36 -1.65
C PRO A 70 11.85 -9.96 -0.24
N ASN A 71 11.52 -9.14 0.76
CA ASN A 71 11.49 -9.55 2.16
C ASN A 71 10.16 -10.16 2.62
N ILE A 72 9.22 -10.37 1.69
CA ILE A 72 7.84 -10.78 1.99
C ILE A 72 7.77 -12.03 2.87
N GLY A 73 8.60 -13.04 2.60
CA GLY A 73 8.63 -14.28 3.39
C GLY A 73 9.15 -14.11 4.82
N GLU A 74 10.10 -13.18 5.03
CA GLU A 74 10.70 -12.93 6.34
C GLU A 74 9.76 -12.11 7.23
N CYS A 75 9.19 -11.02 6.70
CA CYS A 75 8.32 -10.12 7.45
C CYS A 75 7.11 -10.87 8.03
N PHE A 76 6.45 -11.67 7.19
CA PHE A 76 5.31 -12.47 7.61
C PHE A 76 5.66 -13.54 8.66
N GLY A 77 6.88 -14.08 8.61
CA GLY A 77 7.38 -15.02 9.63
C GLY A 77 7.57 -14.39 11.01
N LYS A 78 7.79 -13.07 11.08
CA LYS A 78 8.02 -12.32 12.33
C LYS A 78 6.74 -11.74 12.95
N GLY A 79 5.58 -11.98 12.35
CA GLY A 79 4.30 -11.44 12.85
C GLY A 79 4.10 -9.96 12.54
N THR A 80 4.69 -9.49 11.43
CA THR A 80 4.54 -8.13 10.91
C THR A 80 4.07 -8.17 9.45
N ALA A 81 3.21 -7.23 9.07
CA ALA A 81 2.76 -7.06 7.70
C ALA A 81 2.52 -5.60 7.36
N THR A 82 2.68 -5.26 6.08
CA THR A 82 2.35 -3.95 5.53
C THR A 82 1.16 -4.07 4.60
N PHE A 83 0.05 -3.43 4.95
CA PHE A 83 -1.16 -3.38 4.14
C PHE A 83 -1.23 -2.08 3.36
N MET A 84 -1.68 -2.17 2.12
CA MET A 84 -1.94 -1.02 1.27
C MET A 84 -3.46 -0.85 1.15
N ILE A 85 -3.98 0.23 1.72
CA ILE A 85 -5.41 0.56 1.68
C ILE A 85 -5.72 1.48 0.50
N MET A 86 -7.02 1.64 0.19
CA MET A 86 -7.56 2.49 -0.87
C MET A 86 -7.25 2.01 -2.29
N GLY A 87 -7.09 0.70 -2.45
CA GLY A 87 -6.88 0.04 -3.74
C GLY A 87 -5.42 0.05 -4.22
N ASP A 88 -5.23 -0.22 -5.51
CA ASP A 88 -3.94 -0.45 -6.15
C ASP A 88 -3.58 0.54 -7.28
N LYS A 89 -4.45 1.51 -7.51
CA LYS A 89 -4.30 2.61 -8.48
C LYS A 89 -4.02 3.91 -7.74
N CYS A 90 -2.82 4.43 -7.94
CA CYS A 90 -2.38 5.71 -7.41
C CYS A 90 -2.68 6.85 -8.38
N THR A 91 -3.17 7.97 -7.86
CA THR A 91 -3.38 9.20 -8.64
C THR A 91 -2.06 9.82 -9.12
N ARG A 92 -0.93 9.44 -8.52
CA ARG A 92 0.41 9.93 -8.82
C ARG A 92 1.26 8.93 -9.60
N ARG A 93 2.40 9.41 -10.11
CA ARG A 93 3.26 8.71 -11.07
C ARG A 93 4.74 8.73 -10.66
N CYS A 94 5.04 8.43 -9.40
CA CYS A 94 6.43 8.36 -8.92
C CYS A 94 7.24 7.34 -9.77
N PRO A 95 8.33 7.74 -10.45
CA PRO A 95 9.09 6.88 -11.36
C PRO A 95 9.69 5.63 -10.73
N PHE A 96 10.02 5.70 -9.44
CA PHE A 96 10.63 4.61 -8.68
C PHE A 96 9.61 3.63 -8.09
N CYS A 97 8.32 3.95 -8.16
CA CYS A 97 7.27 3.20 -7.48
C CYS A 97 6.59 2.23 -8.45
N ASP A 98 6.46 0.97 -8.06
CA ASP A 98 5.83 -0.09 -8.87
C ASP A 98 4.30 -0.12 -8.78
N VAL A 99 3.72 0.62 -7.83
CA VAL A 99 2.26 0.73 -7.70
C VAL A 99 1.66 1.35 -8.96
N GLY A 100 0.54 0.79 -9.41
CA GLY A 100 -0.09 1.22 -10.66
C GLY A 100 -0.57 2.66 -10.60
N HIS A 101 -0.55 3.35 -11.74
CA HIS A 101 -1.20 4.64 -11.89
C HIS A 101 -2.55 4.47 -12.58
N GLY A 102 -3.54 5.25 -12.15
CA GLY A 102 -4.83 5.33 -12.83
C GLY A 102 -5.81 6.15 -12.01
N ARG A 103 -7.06 6.22 -12.48
CA ARG A 103 -8.19 6.70 -11.69
C ARG A 103 -8.54 5.62 -10.66
N PRO A 104 -8.41 5.90 -9.36
CA PRO A 104 -8.77 4.95 -8.32
C PRO A 104 -10.26 4.59 -8.40
N ASP A 105 -10.59 3.39 -7.94
CA ASP A 105 -11.97 2.99 -7.73
C ASP A 105 -12.55 3.68 -6.48
N PRO A 106 -13.88 3.70 -6.31
CA PRO A 106 -14.49 4.15 -5.07
C PRO A 106 -13.91 3.41 -3.86
N LEU A 107 -13.80 4.09 -2.72
CA LEU A 107 -13.38 3.44 -1.49
C LEU A 107 -14.35 2.29 -1.15
N ASP A 108 -13.79 1.13 -0.80
CA ASP A 108 -14.58 0.06 -0.21
C ASP A 108 -14.85 0.40 1.26
N VAL A 109 -16.10 0.67 1.58
CA VAL A 109 -16.58 0.97 2.94
C VAL A 109 -16.30 -0.16 3.93
N ASN A 110 -16.08 -1.39 3.45
CA ASN A 110 -15.75 -2.53 4.29
C ASN A 110 -14.24 -2.75 4.46
N GLU A 111 -13.39 -2.03 3.72
CA GLU A 111 -11.93 -2.19 3.79
C GLU A 111 -11.38 -2.04 5.21
N PRO A 112 -11.79 -1.04 6.02
CA PRO A 112 -11.32 -0.91 7.41
C PRO A 112 -11.65 -2.11 8.29
N LEU A 113 -12.86 -2.65 8.16
CA LEU A 113 -13.30 -3.82 8.92
C LEU A 113 -12.59 -5.10 8.44
N ASN A 114 -12.43 -5.27 7.13
CA ASN A 114 -11.74 -6.42 6.55
C ASN A 114 -10.26 -6.43 6.91
N LEU A 115 -9.61 -5.26 6.91
CA LEU A 115 -8.26 -5.06 7.38
C LEU A 115 -8.12 -5.49 8.85
N ALA A 116 -8.99 -4.97 9.71
CA ALA A 116 -8.97 -5.30 11.14
C ALA A 116 -9.20 -6.79 11.42
N LYS A 117 -10.16 -7.42 10.73
CA LYS A 117 -10.39 -8.87 10.82
C LYS A 117 -9.17 -9.67 10.38
N THR A 118 -8.50 -9.25 9.31
CA THR A 118 -7.29 -9.90 8.80
C THR A 118 -6.15 -9.80 9.81
N ILE A 119 -5.91 -8.61 10.37
CA ILE A 119 -4.88 -8.39 11.39
C ILE A 119 -5.13 -9.25 12.63
N ALA A 120 -6.39 -9.33 13.08
CA ALA A 120 -6.80 -10.16 14.21
C ALA A 120 -6.61 -11.65 13.92
N ALA A 121 -7.03 -12.13 12.75
CA ALA A 121 -6.89 -13.53 12.33
C ALA A 121 -5.42 -13.95 12.25
N LEU A 122 -4.55 -13.08 11.72
CA LEU A 122 -3.12 -13.31 11.61
C LEU A 122 -2.36 -13.14 12.93
N LYS A 123 -3.02 -12.58 13.96
CA LYS A 123 -2.45 -12.30 15.29
C LYS A 123 -1.16 -11.47 15.20
N LEU A 124 -1.18 -10.44 14.34
CA LEU A 124 0.00 -9.60 14.13
C LEU A 124 0.29 -8.75 15.37
N LYS A 125 1.55 -8.68 15.76
CA LYS A 125 1.99 -7.83 16.88
C LYS A 125 2.24 -6.40 16.45
N TYR A 126 2.61 -6.22 15.18
CA TYR A 126 2.95 -4.95 14.58
C TYR A 126 2.39 -4.90 13.17
N VAL A 127 1.71 -3.82 12.81
CA VAL A 127 1.17 -3.62 11.47
C VAL A 127 1.59 -2.25 10.94
N VAL A 128 1.97 -2.22 9.66
CA VAL A 128 2.15 -0.98 8.92
C VAL A 128 0.96 -0.82 7.98
N ILE A 129 0.27 0.32 8.05
CA ILE A 129 -0.82 0.67 7.16
C ILE A 129 -0.35 1.82 6.27
N THR A 130 -0.37 1.63 4.97
CA THR A 130 -0.03 2.66 3.99
C THR A 130 -1.07 2.71 2.89
N SER A 131 -1.02 3.69 1.99
CA SER A 131 -2.01 3.84 0.93
C SER A 131 -1.38 4.28 -0.37
N VAL A 132 -2.16 4.16 -1.44
CA VAL A 132 -1.93 4.97 -2.63
C VAL A 132 -2.28 6.45 -2.38
N ASP A 133 -1.75 7.36 -3.21
CA ASP A 133 -2.21 8.75 -3.20
C ASP A 133 -3.63 8.84 -3.78
N ARG A 134 -4.54 9.43 -3.00
CA ARG A 134 -5.94 9.69 -3.35
C ARG A 134 -6.22 11.17 -3.51
N ASP A 135 -5.56 11.80 -4.49
CA ASP A 135 -5.73 13.23 -4.78
C ASP A 135 -7.18 13.58 -5.18
N ASP A 136 -7.98 12.58 -5.59
CA ASP A 136 -9.42 12.65 -5.89
C ASP A 136 -10.32 12.87 -4.64
N LEU A 137 -9.83 12.54 -3.45
CA LEU A 137 -10.56 12.73 -2.19
C LEU A 137 -10.27 14.09 -1.56
N LYS A 138 -11.30 14.71 -0.98
CA LYS A 138 -11.20 16.06 -0.36
C LYS A 138 -10.27 16.12 0.85
N ASP A 139 -10.06 15.00 1.53
CA ASP A 139 -9.18 14.84 2.68
C ASP A 139 -7.93 14.00 2.36
N GLY A 140 -7.73 13.63 1.09
CA GLY A 140 -6.63 12.77 0.66
C GLY A 140 -6.68 11.34 1.23
N GLY A 141 -7.82 10.89 1.77
CA GLY A 141 -7.99 9.56 2.36
C GLY A 141 -7.73 9.50 3.88
N ALA A 142 -7.46 10.64 4.53
CA ALA A 142 -7.17 10.67 5.97
C ALA A 142 -8.28 10.06 6.85
N GLY A 143 -9.55 10.28 6.50
CA GLY A 143 -10.69 9.65 7.20
C GLY A 143 -10.66 8.13 7.12
N HIS A 144 -10.27 7.60 5.97
CA HIS A 144 -10.19 6.15 5.76
C HIS A 144 -9.03 5.52 6.55
N PHE A 145 -7.89 6.21 6.66
CA PHE A 145 -6.84 5.81 7.60
C PHE A 145 -7.34 5.79 9.05
N ALA A 146 -8.01 6.85 9.50
CA ALA A 146 -8.53 6.94 10.86
C ALA A 146 -9.53 5.82 11.18
N GLU A 147 -10.39 5.48 10.23
CA GLU A 147 -11.34 4.37 10.36
C GLU A 147 -10.63 3.01 10.45
N CYS A 148 -9.61 2.77 9.60
CA CYS A 148 -8.75 1.59 9.68
C CYS A 148 -8.09 1.46 11.06
N ILE A 149 -7.47 2.53 11.57
CA ILE A 149 -6.82 2.53 12.89
C ILE A 149 -7.84 2.18 13.98
N THR A 150 -9.00 2.82 13.95
CA THR A 150 -10.08 2.61 14.93
C THR A 150 -10.53 1.15 14.93
N LYS A 151 -10.82 0.57 13.75
CA LYS A 151 -11.27 -0.83 13.63
C LYS A 151 -10.19 -1.81 14.05
N VAL A 152 -8.93 -1.54 13.74
CA VAL A 152 -7.81 -2.37 14.18
C VAL A 152 -7.69 -2.36 15.70
N ARG A 153 -7.81 -1.20 16.35
CA ARG A 153 -7.77 -1.13 17.82
C ARG A 153 -8.97 -1.82 18.48
N GLU A 154 -10.16 -1.79 17.86
CA GLU A 154 -11.34 -2.51 18.34
C GLU A 154 -11.13 -4.04 18.35
N LEU A 155 -10.57 -4.60 17.27
CA LEU A 155 -10.42 -6.06 17.11
C LEU A 155 -9.07 -6.61 17.57
N SER A 156 -8.06 -5.76 17.71
CA SER A 156 -6.67 -6.13 18.04
C SER A 156 -6.02 -5.06 18.91
N PRO A 157 -6.51 -4.86 20.16
CA PRO A 157 -6.12 -3.75 21.01
C PRO A 157 -4.64 -3.75 21.43
N THR A 158 -3.95 -4.88 21.32
CA THR A 158 -2.53 -5.03 21.67
C THR A 158 -1.59 -4.89 20.48
N THR A 159 -2.11 -4.81 19.25
CA THR A 159 -1.30 -4.63 18.04
C THR A 159 -0.79 -3.21 17.96
N GLN A 160 0.50 -3.04 17.72
CA GLN A 160 1.10 -1.74 17.41
C GLN A 160 0.83 -1.36 15.96
N ILE A 161 0.42 -0.12 15.73
CA ILE A 161 0.01 0.41 14.44
C ILE A 161 0.99 1.51 14.02
N GLU A 162 1.72 1.26 12.95
CA GLU A 162 2.44 2.28 12.19
C GLU A 162 1.62 2.69 10.98
N VAL A 163 1.62 3.99 10.65
CA VAL A 163 1.13 4.47 9.36
C VAL A 163 2.25 5.08 8.54
N LEU A 164 2.26 4.79 7.25
CA LEU A 164 3.06 5.49 6.25
C LEU A 164 2.09 6.23 5.32
N VAL A 165 1.91 7.53 5.55
CA VAL A 165 0.89 8.33 4.88
C VAL A 165 1.46 9.10 3.68
N PRO A 166 0.62 9.44 2.69
CA PRO A 166 1.01 10.41 1.66
C PRO A 166 1.17 11.82 2.24
N ASP A 167 1.65 12.76 1.42
CA ASP A 167 1.87 14.16 1.83
C ASP A 167 0.55 14.97 1.98
N PHE A 168 -0.57 14.37 1.58
CA PHE A 168 -1.90 15.00 1.48
C PHE A 168 -1.96 16.29 0.63
N ARG A 169 -0.94 16.60 -0.16
CA ARG A 169 -0.82 17.72 -1.13
C ARG A 169 -1.70 18.93 -0.85
N GLY A 170 -1.23 19.79 0.06
CA GLY A 170 -1.91 21.04 0.41
C GLY A 170 -3.15 20.86 1.29
N ARG A 171 -3.41 19.64 1.79
CA ARG A 171 -4.52 19.30 2.69
C ARG A 171 -4.03 18.72 4.01
N ALA A 172 -2.74 18.90 4.32
CA ALA A 172 -2.10 18.31 5.50
C ALA A 172 -2.82 18.71 6.79
N ASP A 173 -3.16 19.98 6.99
CA ASP A 173 -3.88 20.44 8.19
C ASP A 173 -5.22 19.71 8.39
N ARG A 174 -5.98 19.54 7.31
CA ARG A 174 -7.25 18.80 7.33
C ARG A 174 -7.01 17.34 7.67
N ALA A 175 -6.05 16.70 7.01
CA ALA A 175 -5.72 15.30 7.21
C ALA A 175 -5.24 15.04 8.64
N LEU A 176 -4.33 15.86 9.16
CA LEU A 176 -3.80 15.78 10.52
C LEU A 176 -4.90 16.01 11.56
N ASN A 177 -5.84 16.94 11.33
CA ASN A 177 -6.96 17.14 12.23
C ASN A 177 -7.88 15.92 12.31
N ILE A 178 -8.06 15.18 11.22
CA ILE A 178 -8.80 13.92 11.20
C ILE A 178 -8.01 12.81 11.92
N LEU A 179 -6.74 12.63 11.58
CA LEU A 179 -5.88 11.58 12.16
C LEU A 179 -5.66 11.74 13.67
N LYS A 180 -5.71 12.97 14.21
CA LYS A 180 -5.65 13.22 15.66
C LYS A 180 -6.74 12.47 16.45
N ALA A 181 -7.90 12.20 15.85
CA ALA A 181 -8.99 11.49 16.51
C ALA A 181 -8.71 9.98 16.67
N ALA A 182 -7.83 9.41 15.83
CA ALA A 182 -7.45 8.01 15.85
C ALA A 182 -5.93 7.88 15.63
N PRO A 183 -5.11 8.23 16.64
CA PRO A 183 -3.67 8.29 16.46
C PRO A 183 -3.06 6.88 16.32
N PRO A 184 -2.11 6.70 15.37
CA PRO A 184 -1.27 5.51 15.29
C PRO A 184 -0.23 5.53 16.42
N ASP A 185 0.47 4.40 16.62
CA ASP A 185 1.62 4.32 17.54
C ASP A 185 2.88 4.95 16.92
N VAL A 186 3.03 4.84 15.59
CA VAL A 186 4.11 5.47 14.82
C VAL A 186 3.53 6.13 13.56
N MET A 187 3.98 7.35 13.26
CA MET A 187 3.55 8.08 12.06
C MET A 187 4.75 8.42 11.19
N ASN A 188 4.74 7.90 9.95
CA ASN A 188 5.75 8.11 8.91
C ASN A 188 5.12 8.77 7.67
N HIS A 189 5.96 9.43 6.88
CA HIS A 189 5.64 10.02 5.59
C HIS A 189 6.76 9.74 4.57
#